data_AF-A0A7X9AVU5-F1
#
_entry.id   AF-A0A7X9AVU5-F1
#
_cell.length_a   1.000
_cell.length_b   1.000
_cell.length_c   1.000
_cell.angle_alpha   90.00
_cell.angle_beta   90.00
_cell.angle_gamma   90.00
#
_symmetry.space_group_name_H-M   'P 1'
#
loop_
_entity.id
_entity.type
_entity.pdbx_description
1 polymer ?
#
loop_
_entity_poly.entity_id
_entity_poly.type
_entity_poly.pdbx_seq_one_letter_code
_entity_poly.pdbx_strand_id
1 'polypeptide(L)'
;MIDPHDNDGVTDGRCRCPRCNAFREQHPCPDDSEIVWKVIVAVAERVKEKFPGKYITTLVYPPKMQMPKTVKIPDNVRVRICTSGPKEIATPNRLESDLELIRTWKDLAGAENLPLWTYQCMVFARRLPGPPETYPHLTDEYLRKIKPLTAGMYLEMHALTFTYKWLDTYMSGRLMWDQSLSVDDELKAFYAAAYGPAAEPARELFARFEENWIKLWRQNYPDVRRDKPGCLGMSGGRGSFQEFQQNTWREVYHQQEMHAIDERIQKIESLCAGHPVYSKHARLLREQIFNVMQLERALVMDKEELRSKIKLELRNIPMPEGSFPTESAWANATAQPLSIADRRKPRLRAGGSFKVLRSGEKLFVRADLEEPRLSGSKTKKGRQIGDKDIWRDNDVELFIYAPATNTFWQFVINDEGKWAANCLESQPSQWKAYPGVEISCQATPGGWQMLAAIPLTGLGKGEWRFNLTRNRMVEGAAQEYSTWSELAILGNWRDPDNYGNLIFKD
;
A
#
# COMPACT_ATOMS: atom_id res chain seq x y z
N MET A 1 -15.66 -4.10 22.08
CA MET A 1 -14.74 -5.04 21.41
C MET A 1 -13.56 -5.26 22.34
N ILE A 2 -13.17 -6.51 22.59
CA ILE A 2 -12.00 -6.87 23.40
C ILE A 2 -11.12 -7.77 22.54
N ASP A 3 -10.01 -7.22 22.09
CA ASP A 3 -9.03 -7.92 21.27
C ASP A 3 -7.62 -7.54 21.76
N PRO A 4 -6.68 -8.50 21.78
CA PRO A 4 -5.30 -8.23 22.13
C PRO A 4 -4.67 -7.28 21.09
N HIS A 5 -3.65 -6.55 21.51
CA HIS A 5 -2.86 -5.72 20.59
C HIS A 5 -2.12 -6.63 19.60
N ASP A 6 -1.98 -6.19 18.35
CA ASP A 6 -1.15 -6.88 17.38
C ASP A 6 0.30 -6.91 17.86
N ASN A 7 0.98 -8.03 17.59
CA ASN A 7 2.42 -8.17 17.75
C ASN A 7 3.11 -7.22 16.75
N ASP A 8 3.92 -6.29 17.24
CA ASP A 8 4.87 -5.56 16.41
C ASP A 8 6.25 -6.19 16.58
N GLY A 9 7.15 -6.05 15.61
CA GLY A 9 8.49 -6.68 15.68
C GLY A 9 9.36 -6.26 16.88
N VAL A 10 8.82 -5.49 17.82
CA VAL A 10 9.43 -4.99 19.05
C VAL A 10 8.79 -5.62 20.30
N THR A 11 7.49 -5.92 20.29
CA THR A 11 6.75 -6.48 21.43
C THR A 11 5.84 -7.62 21.00
N ASP A 12 5.92 -8.76 21.67
CA ASP A 12 5.07 -9.91 21.35
C ASP A 12 3.60 -9.76 21.82
N GLY A 13 3.22 -8.58 22.30
CA GLY A 13 1.89 -8.23 22.81
C GLY A 13 1.51 -8.94 24.11
N ARG A 14 2.37 -9.78 24.70
CA ARG A 14 2.01 -10.62 25.86
C ARG A 14 2.27 -9.92 27.19
N CYS A 15 1.31 -10.02 28.10
CA CYS A 15 1.58 -9.76 29.52
C CYS A 15 2.46 -10.88 30.10
N ARG A 16 3.66 -10.52 30.58
CA ARG A 16 4.67 -11.44 31.14
C ARG A 16 4.75 -11.43 32.68
N CYS A 17 3.75 -10.89 33.36
CA CYS A 17 3.73 -10.89 34.83
C CYS A 17 3.69 -12.33 35.40
N PRO A 18 4.15 -12.56 36.65
CA PRO A 18 4.21 -13.90 37.24
C PRO A 18 2.89 -14.66 37.17
N ARG A 19 1.75 -13.98 37.39
CA ARG A 19 0.42 -14.59 37.33
C ARG A 19 0.05 -15.08 35.92
N CYS A 20 0.41 -14.32 34.89
CA CYS A 20 0.12 -14.68 33.50
C CYS A 20 1.03 -15.82 33.01
N ASN A 21 2.29 -15.85 33.44
CA ASN A 21 3.21 -16.94 33.09
C ASN A 21 2.79 -18.24 33.78
N ALA A 22 2.49 -18.20 35.09
CA ALA A 22 1.99 -19.37 35.82
C ALA A 22 0.71 -19.95 35.19
N PHE A 23 -0.20 -19.09 34.72
CA PHE A 23 -1.40 -19.56 34.02
C PHE A 23 -1.09 -20.26 32.70
N ARG A 24 -0.12 -19.75 31.92
CA ARG A 24 0.31 -20.40 30.66
C ARG A 24 1.01 -21.73 30.90
N GLU A 25 1.82 -21.82 31.96
CA GLU A 25 2.46 -23.07 32.38
C GLU A 25 1.42 -24.13 32.78
N GLN A 26 0.38 -23.72 33.50
CA GLN A 26 -0.71 -24.60 33.92
C GLN A 26 -1.63 -25.03 32.75
N HIS A 27 -1.83 -24.15 31.78
CA HIS A 27 -2.74 -24.36 30.66
C HIS A 27 -2.03 -24.13 29.32
N PRO A 28 -1.13 -25.06 28.92
CA PRO A 28 -0.39 -24.94 27.68
C PRO A 28 -1.34 -24.95 26.49
N CYS A 29 -1.14 -24.01 25.58
CA CYS A 29 -1.91 -23.82 24.36
C CYS A 29 -0.94 -23.45 23.22
N PRO A 30 -1.19 -23.86 21.96
CA PRO A 30 -0.33 -23.48 20.83
C PRO A 30 -0.18 -21.96 20.64
N ASP A 31 -1.14 -21.17 21.11
CA ASP A 31 -1.12 -19.71 21.15
C ASP A 31 -1.56 -19.19 22.55
N ASP A 32 -2.05 -17.95 22.64
CA ASP A 32 -2.54 -17.37 23.91
C ASP A 32 -4.05 -17.54 24.12
N SER A 33 -4.71 -18.45 23.41
CA SER A 33 -6.17 -18.58 23.46
C SER A 33 -6.71 -18.74 24.87
N GLU A 34 -6.14 -19.64 25.68
CA GLU A 34 -6.66 -19.91 27.03
C GLU A 34 -6.65 -18.67 27.93
N ILE A 35 -5.55 -17.92 27.95
CA ILE A 35 -5.43 -16.75 28.82
C ILE A 35 -6.27 -15.59 28.31
N VAL A 36 -6.35 -15.39 26.99
CA VAL A 36 -7.12 -14.30 26.40
C VAL A 36 -8.62 -14.56 26.55
N TRP A 37 -9.09 -15.78 26.28
CA TRP A 37 -10.49 -16.16 26.53
C TRP A 37 -10.86 -16.02 28.01
N LYS A 38 -9.97 -16.40 28.94
CA LYS A 38 -10.20 -16.18 30.37
C LYS A 38 -10.47 -14.71 30.70
N VAL A 39 -9.69 -13.79 30.11
CA VAL A 39 -9.90 -12.34 30.31
C VAL A 39 -11.22 -11.90 29.68
N ILE A 40 -11.51 -12.32 28.44
CA ILE A 40 -12.76 -11.98 27.73
C ILE A 40 -13.98 -12.40 28.55
N VAL A 41 -14.02 -13.65 29.03
CA VAL A 41 -15.11 -14.19 29.85
C VAL A 41 -15.23 -13.40 31.16
N ALA A 42 -14.12 -13.12 31.85
CA ALA A 42 -14.15 -12.36 33.10
C ALA A 42 -14.63 -10.90 32.93
N VAL A 43 -14.47 -10.31 31.74
CA VAL A 43 -15.06 -9.00 31.42
C VAL A 43 -16.53 -9.15 31.02
N ALA A 44 -16.86 -10.16 30.22
CA ALA A 44 -18.23 -10.43 29.80
C ALA A 44 -19.18 -10.61 30.99
N GLU A 45 -18.78 -11.38 32.00
CA GLU A 45 -19.58 -11.59 33.21
C GLU A 45 -19.81 -10.28 33.99
N ARG A 46 -18.76 -9.45 34.14
CA ARG A 46 -18.91 -8.12 34.77
C ARG A 46 -19.82 -7.19 33.98
N VAL A 47 -19.75 -7.25 32.65
CA VAL A 47 -20.64 -6.46 31.77
C VAL A 47 -22.07 -6.96 31.91
N LYS A 48 -22.30 -8.27 31.97
CA LYS A 48 -23.62 -8.88 32.15
C LYS A 48 -24.26 -8.45 33.46
N GLU A 49 -23.48 -8.46 34.54
CA GLU A 49 -23.91 -8.04 35.88
C GLU A 49 -24.24 -6.54 35.93
N LYS A 50 -23.33 -5.68 35.44
CA LYS A 50 -23.46 -4.23 35.58
C LYS A 50 -24.37 -3.58 34.52
N PHE A 51 -24.47 -4.19 33.35
CA PHE A 51 -25.21 -3.67 32.20
C PHE A 51 -26.04 -4.78 31.53
N PRO A 52 -27.17 -5.20 32.15
CA PRO A 52 -28.03 -6.24 31.61
C PRO A 52 -28.44 -5.98 30.16
N GLY A 53 -28.41 -7.02 29.33
CA GLY A 53 -28.73 -6.93 27.89
C GLY A 53 -27.63 -6.34 27.02
N LYS A 54 -26.47 -5.94 27.58
CA LYS A 54 -25.30 -5.54 26.79
C LYS A 54 -24.38 -6.74 26.56
N TYR A 55 -23.79 -6.76 25.37
CA TYR A 55 -22.82 -7.77 24.95
C TYR A 55 -21.46 -7.14 24.67
N ILE A 56 -20.43 -7.95 24.75
CA ILE A 56 -19.11 -7.62 24.21
C ILE A 56 -18.90 -8.36 22.88
N THR A 57 -17.91 -7.91 22.13
CA THR A 57 -17.51 -8.54 20.86
C THR A 57 -16.02 -8.85 20.91
N THR A 58 -15.60 -9.94 20.26
CA THR A 58 -14.18 -10.32 20.14
C THR A 58 -13.96 -11.07 18.82
N LEU A 59 -12.73 -11.14 18.32
CA LEU A 59 -12.37 -11.89 17.11
C LEU A 59 -11.83 -13.29 17.44
N VAL A 60 -12.01 -14.26 16.55
CA VAL A 60 -11.16 -15.46 16.50
C VAL A 60 -10.04 -15.13 15.52
N TYR A 61 -8.89 -14.74 16.05
CA TYR A 61 -7.74 -14.20 15.30
C TYR A 61 -6.46 -14.39 16.15
N PRO A 62 -5.26 -14.57 15.56
CA PRO A 62 -4.04 -14.63 16.36
C PRO A 62 -3.94 -13.50 17.39
N PRO A 63 -3.52 -13.79 18.64
CA PRO A 63 -3.09 -15.07 19.18
C PRO A 63 -4.19 -15.89 19.91
N LYS A 64 -5.48 -15.71 19.57
CA LYS A 64 -6.63 -16.41 20.20
C LYS A 64 -7.46 -17.26 19.22
N MET A 65 -6.82 -18.16 18.50
CA MET A 65 -7.48 -18.94 17.44
C MET A 65 -8.05 -20.27 17.92
N GLN A 66 -7.58 -20.79 19.05
CA GLN A 66 -8.01 -22.07 19.57
C GLN A 66 -9.33 -21.95 20.33
N MET A 67 -10.08 -23.06 20.32
CA MET A 67 -11.24 -23.22 21.18
C MET A 67 -10.80 -23.17 22.65
N PRO A 68 -11.44 -22.33 23.50
CA PRO A 68 -11.11 -22.27 24.91
C PRO A 68 -11.49 -23.57 25.61
N LYS A 69 -10.56 -24.14 26.38
CA LYS A 69 -10.79 -25.35 27.19
C LYS A 69 -11.01 -25.04 28.66
N THR A 70 -10.50 -23.89 29.14
CA THR A 70 -10.53 -23.51 30.56
C THR A 70 -11.75 -22.68 30.96
N VAL A 71 -12.49 -22.12 30.00
CA VAL A 71 -13.65 -21.26 30.26
C VAL A 71 -14.80 -21.58 29.32
N LYS A 72 -16.03 -21.40 29.82
CA LYS A 72 -17.25 -21.41 29.00
C LYS A 72 -17.53 -20.00 28.50
N ILE A 73 -17.85 -19.85 27.21
CA ILE A 73 -18.19 -18.57 26.62
C ILE A 73 -19.62 -18.17 27.06
N PRO A 74 -19.81 -17.00 27.69
CA PRO A 74 -21.13 -16.49 28.04
C PRO A 74 -21.96 -16.09 26.82
N ASP A 75 -23.28 -16.12 26.97
CA ASP A 75 -24.27 -15.71 25.95
C ASP A 75 -24.15 -14.23 25.52
N ASN A 76 -23.53 -13.37 26.34
CA ASN A 76 -23.31 -11.97 26.03
C ASN A 76 -21.95 -11.70 25.36
N VAL A 77 -21.32 -12.74 24.80
CA VAL A 77 -20.12 -12.62 23.98
C VAL A 77 -20.45 -12.92 22.53
N ARG A 78 -20.36 -11.92 21.65
CA ARG A 78 -20.40 -12.13 20.21
C ARG A 78 -19.02 -12.47 19.67
N VAL A 79 -18.86 -13.68 19.17
CA VAL A 79 -17.60 -14.21 18.66
C VAL A 79 -17.53 -13.99 17.15
N ARG A 80 -16.53 -13.25 16.68
CA ARG A 80 -16.35 -12.97 15.25
C ARG A 80 -15.25 -13.79 14.63
N ILE A 81 -15.60 -14.75 13.79
CA ILE A 81 -14.58 -15.59 13.14
C ILE A 81 -13.99 -14.85 11.94
N CYS A 82 -12.66 -14.76 11.90
CA CYS A 82 -11.92 -14.18 10.79
C CYS A 82 -11.72 -15.22 9.66
N THR A 83 -12.54 -15.19 8.61
CA THR A 83 -12.43 -16.11 7.46
C THR A 83 -12.08 -15.34 6.17
N SER A 84 -11.58 -16.02 5.14
CA SER A 84 -11.33 -15.37 3.85
C SER A 84 -12.60 -14.75 3.27
N GLY A 85 -13.76 -15.39 3.41
CA GLY A 85 -15.04 -14.87 2.92
C GLY A 85 -15.34 -15.23 1.46
N PRO A 86 -16.12 -14.38 0.74
CA PRO A 86 -16.77 -14.77 -0.51
C PRO A 86 -15.89 -15.32 -1.62
N LYS A 87 -14.67 -14.83 -1.78
CA LYS A 87 -13.73 -15.34 -2.79
C LYS A 87 -13.43 -16.84 -2.69
N GLU A 88 -13.59 -17.45 -1.49
CA GLU A 88 -13.40 -18.89 -1.33
C GLU A 88 -14.48 -19.72 -2.04
N ILE A 89 -15.60 -19.14 -2.48
CA ILE A 89 -16.52 -19.81 -3.43
C ILE A 89 -15.76 -20.34 -4.66
N ALA A 90 -14.72 -19.62 -5.12
CA ALA A 90 -13.90 -20.05 -6.25
C ALA A 90 -12.93 -21.21 -5.92
N THR A 91 -12.79 -21.57 -4.65
CA THR A 91 -11.91 -22.62 -4.09
C THR A 91 -12.67 -23.47 -3.05
N PRO A 92 -13.56 -24.39 -3.49
CA PRO A 92 -14.50 -25.11 -2.63
C PRO A 92 -13.90 -25.90 -1.46
N ASN A 93 -12.71 -26.49 -1.59
CA ASN A 93 -12.08 -27.23 -0.49
C ASN A 93 -11.61 -26.28 0.62
N ARG A 94 -11.12 -25.09 0.23
CA ARG A 94 -10.77 -24.04 1.19
C ARG A 94 -12.01 -23.45 1.86
N LEU A 95 -13.08 -23.25 1.10
CA LEU A 95 -14.38 -22.81 1.63
C LEU A 95 -14.92 -23.80 2.65
N GLU A 96 -14.89 -25.10 2.35
CA GLU A 96 -15.41 -26.11 3.29
C GLU A 96 -14.63 -26.10 4.61
N SER A 97 -13.34 -25.77 4.58
CA SER A 97 -12.54 -25.60 5.80
C SER A 97 -13.04 -24.40 6.64
N ASP A 98 -13.40 -23.28 5.99
CA ASP A 98 -14.03 -22.14 6.68
C ASP A 98 -15.42 -22.50 7.21
N LEU A 99 -16.25 -23.19 6.42
CA LEU A 99 -17.59 -23.57 6.82
C LEU A 99 -17.59 -24.54 8.01
N GLU A 100 -16.67 -25.50 8.06
CA GLU A 100 -16.50 -26.39 9.22
C GLU A 100 -16.09 -25.64 10.48
N LEU A 101 -15.15 -24.69 10.36
CA LEU A 101 -14.78 -23.83 11.47
C LEU A 101 -15.99 -23.03 11.98
N ILE A 102 -16.77 -22.45 11.06
CA ILE A 102 -18.00 -21.72 11.39
C ILE A 102 -19.00 -22.65 12.10
N ARG A 103 -19.21 -23.87 11.62
CA ARG A 103 -20.09 -24.85 12.28
C ARG A 103 -19.61 -25.20 13.68
N THR A 104 -18.32 -25.42 13.85
CA THR A 104 -17.73 -25.76 15.17
C THR A 104 -17.94 -24.62 16.18
N TRP A 105 -17.74 -23.37 15.75
CA TRP A 105 -17.99 -22.20 16.61
C TRP A 105 -19.48 -21.90 16.81
N LYS A 106 -20.33 -22.19 15.83
CA LYS A 106 -21.79 -22.14 15.97
C LYS A 106 -22.26 -23.08 17.08
N ASP A 107 -21.75 -24.31 17.10
CA ASP A 107 -22.11 -25.30 18.12
C ASP A 107 -21.69 -24.84 19.54
N LEU A 108 -20.63 -24.02 19.64
CA LEU A 108 -20.16 -23.46 20.91
C LEU A 108 -20.91 -22.19 21.35
N ALA A 109 -21.12 -21.24 20.43
CA ALA A 109 -21.58 -19.88 20.76
C ALA A 109 -23.05 -19.59 20.37
N GLY A 110 -23.66 -20.43 19.53
CA GLY A 110 -24.95 -20.15 18.88
C GLY A 110 -24.78 -19.28 17.63
N ALA A 111 -25.61 -19.51 16.61
CA ALA A 111 -25.51 -18.79 15.33
C ALA A 111 -25.74 -17.28 15.52
N GLU A 112 -26.69 -16.90 16.37
CA GLU A 112 -27.08 -15.53 16.70
C GLU A 112 -25.97 -14.70 17.38
N ASN A 113 -24.98 -15.36 17.98
CA ASN A 113 -23.81 -14.73 18.60
C ASN A 113 -22.56 -14.82 17.75
N LEU A 114 -22.66 -15.34 16.52
CA LEU A 114 -21.50 -15.64 15.70
C LEU A 114 -21.47 -14.82 14.40
N PRO A 115 -21.29 -13.48 14.40
CA PRO A 115 -21.05 -12.75 13.15
C PRO A 115 -19.69 -13.14 12.54
N LEU A 116 -19.52 -13.05 11.22
CA LEU A 116 -18.23 -13.27 10.57
C LEU A 116 -17.48 -11.95 10.34
N TRP A 117 -16.16 -12.01 10.35
CA TRP A 117 -15.27 -10.96 9.85
C TRP A 117 -14.55 -11.51 8.62
N THR A 118 -14.87 -11.00 7.44
CA THR A 118 -14.35 -11.48 6.16
C THR A 118 -13.52 -10.42 5.45
N TYR A 119 -12.72 -10.84 4.47
CA TYR A 119 -11.71 -9.98 3.87
C TYR A 119 -11.87 -9.85 2.35
N GLN A 120 -11.93 -8.61 1.87
CA GLN A 120 -11.72 -8.23 0.48
C GLN A 120 -10.59 -7.20 0.43
N CYS A 121 -9.39 -7.67 0.77
CA CYS A 121 -8.26 -6.83 1.18
C CYS A 121 -6.94 -7.15 0.47
N MET A 122 -6.95 -7.85 -0.66
CA MET A 122 -5.71 -8.20 -1.38
C MET A 122 -5.02 -6.97 -1.97
N VAL A 123 -5.80 -5.91 -2.25
CA VAL A 123 -5.35 -4.65 -2.87
C VAL A 123 -4.79 -3.64 -1.83
N PHE A 124 -4.53 -4.05 -0.58
CA PHE A 124 -4.09 -3.15 0.49
C PHE A 124 -2.60 -2.72 0.43
N ALA A 125 -2.28 -1.52 0.95
CA ALA A 125 -0.94 -1.06 1.32
C ALA A 125 0.19 -1.31 0.32
N ARG A 126 0.00 -0.92 -0.95
CA ARG A 126 1.02 -1.01 -2.02
C ARG A 126 1.34 -2.43 -2.50
N ARG A 127 0.51 -3.41 -2.13
CA ARG A 127 0.66 -4.80 -2.57
C ARG A 127 0.28 -4.98 -4.03
N LEU A 128 -0.98 -4.82 -4.42
CA LEU A 128 -1.37 -4.89 -5.83
C LEU A 128 -2.34 -3.75 -6.18
N PRO A 129 -1.90 -2.48 -6.12
CA PRO A 129 -2.75 -1.38 -6.57
C PRO A 129 -3.10 -1.54 -8.06
N GLY A 130 -4.29 -1.10 -8.47
CA GLY A 130 -4.75 -1.18 -9.86
C GLY A 130 -5.86 -2.20 -10.08
N PRO A 131 -5.58 -3.52 -10.15
CA PRO A 131 -6.56 -4.55 -10.44
C PRO A 131 -7.81 -4.45 -9.56
N PRO A 132 -9.02 -4.38 -10.15
CA PRO A 132 -10.25 -4.36 -9.38
C PRO A 132 -10.50 -5.71 -8.70
N GLU A 133 -10.36 -5.74 -7.38
CA GLU A 133 -10.87 -6.83 -6.56
C GLU A 133 -12.40 -6.66 -6.44
N THR A 134 -13.18 -7.28 -7.33
CA THR A 134 -14.65 -7.22 -7.36
C THR A 134 -15.24 -8.60 -7.62
N TYR A 135 -16.29 -8.99 -6.90
CA TYR A 135 -16.91 -10.32 -7.04
C TYR A 135 -18.32 -10.41 -6.45
N PRO A 136 -19.30 -9.66 -6.99
CA PRO A 136 -20.66 -9.64 -6.48
C PRO A 136 -21.36 -11.01 -6.52
N HIS A 137 -21.10 -11.85 -7.53
CA HIS A 137 -21.75 -13.18 -7.63
C HIS A 137 -21.24 -14.13 -6.56
N LEU A 138 -19.92 -14.10 -6.28
CA LEU A 138 -19.37 -14.89 -5.17
C LEU A 138 -19.91 -14.40 -3.82
N THR A 139 -20.15 -13.10 -3.67
CA THR A 139 -20.74 -12.51 -2.46
C THR A 139 -22.15 -13.01 -2.22
N ASP A 140 -23.00 -12.99 -3.25
CA ASP A 140 -24.35 -13.56 -3.20
C ASP A 140 -24.34 -15.05 -2.81
N GLU A 141 -23.54 -15.87 -3.50
CA GLU A 141 -23.46 -17.31 -3.18
C GLU A 141 -22.97 -17.55 -1.75
N TYR A 142 -21.94 -16.82 -1.31
CA TYR A 142 -21.40 -16.96 0.03
C TYR A 142 -22.43 -16.60 1.10
N LEU A 143 -23.15 -15.50 0.94
CA LEU A 143 -24.21 -15.07 1.86
C LEU A 143 -25.30 -16.13 2.03
N ARG A 144 -25.69 -16.82 0.94
CA ARG A 144 -26.64 -17.94 1.00
C ARG A 144 -26.09 -19.12 1.80
N LYS A 145 -24.82 -19.50 1.60
CA LYS A 145 -24.19 -20.62 2.31
C LYS A 145 -24.02 -20.37 3.80
N ILE A 146 -23.69 -19.14 4.20
CA ILE A 146 -23.45 -18.83 5.62
C ILE A 146 -24.73 -18.52 6.39
N LYS A 147 -25.83 -18.10 5.73
CA LYS A 147 -27.08 -17.69 6.39
C LYS A 147 -27.55 -18.61 7.53
N PRO A 148 -27.58 -19.95 7.40
CA PRO A 148 -28.04 -20.82 8.49
C PRO A 148 -27.01 -21.03 9.62
N LEU A 149 -25.83 -20.42 9.52
CA LEU A 149 -24.67 -20.69 10.37
C LEU A 149 -24.24 -19.50 11.24
N THR A 150 -24.71 -18.28 10.93
CA THR A 150 -24.13 -17.04 11.47
C THR A 150 -25.18 -15.94 11.67
N ALA A 151 -24.88 -14.97 12.53
CA ALA A 151 -25.67 -13.76 12.74
C ALA A 151 -25.52 -12.74 11.58
N GLY A 152 -24.57 -12.95 10.68
CA GLY A 152 -24.27 -12.06 9.57
C GLY A 152 -22.78 -11.96 9.30
N MET A 153 -22.38 -11.04 8.43
CA MET A 153 -20.99 -10.87 8.04
C MET A 153 -20.63 -9.38 8.00
N TYR A 154 -19.43 -9.06 8.45
CA TYR A 154 -18.74 -7.82 8.13
C TYR A 154 -17.69 -8.12 7.07
N LEU A 155 -17.69 -7.38 5.96
CA LEU A 155 -16.71 -7.51 4.89
C LEU A 155 -15.70 -6.35 4.97
N GLU A 156 -14.48 -6.64 5.40
CA GLU A 156 -13.37 -5.70 5.43
C GLU A 156 -12.85 -5.47 4.01
N MET A 157 -13.23 -4.32 3.43
CA MET A 157 -12.82 -3.93 2.09
C MET A 157 -11.65 -2.95 2.15
N HIS A 158 -10.57 -3.30 1.45
CA HIS A 158 -9.50 -2.35 1.16
C HIS A 158 -9.51 -2.00 -0.31
N ALA A 159 -9.27 -0.73 -0.60
CA ALA A 159 -9.07 -0.27 -1.96
C ALA A 159 -8.23 0.99 -2.02
N LEU A 160 -7.60 1.18 -3.18
CA LEU A 160 -6.92 2.43 -3.48
C LEU A 160 -7.93 3.56 -3.71
N THR A 161 -9.08 3.24 -4.32
CA THR A 161 -10.11 4.21 -4.71
C THR A 161 -11.50 3.63 -4.47
N PHE A 162 -12.47 4.48 -4.11
CA PHE A 162 -13.85 4.04 -3.91
C PHE A 162 -14.55 3.71 -5.24
N THR A 163 -14.01 4.16 -6.38
CA THR A 163 -14.57 4.02 -7.73
C THR A 163 -14.93 2.59 -8.13
N TYR A 164 -14.20 1.57 -7.67
CA TYR A 164 -14.59 0.17 -7.91
C TYR A 164 -15.20 -0.51 -6.68
N LYS A 165 -14.95 0.00 -5.46
CA LYS A 165 -15.55 -0.57 -4.23
C LYS A 165 -16.99 -0.20 -3.97
N TRP A 166 -17.47 0.88 -4.56
CA TRP A 166 -18.87 1.26 -4.44
C TRP A 166 -19.83 0.18 -4.95
N LEU A 167 -19.44 -0.63 -5.93
CA LEU A 167 -20.22 -1.76 -6.45
C LEU A 167 -20.34 -2.84 -5.38
N ASP A 168 -19.21 -3.37 -4.89
CA ASP A 168 -19.24 -4.41 -3.86
C ASP A 168 -19.91 -3.90 -2.58
N THR A 169 -19.75 -2.62 -2.23
CA THR A 169 -20.43 -1.99 -1.08
C THR A 169 -21.94 -1.96 -1.28
N TYR A 170 -22.41 -1.53 -2.46
CA TYR A 170 -23.82 -1.53 -2.84
C TYR A 170 -24.37 -2.96 -2.79
N MET A 171 -23.74 -3.89 -3.49
CA MET A 171 -24.19 -5.29 -3.59
C MET A 171 -24.21 -5.97 -2.22
N SER A 172 -23.16 -5.82 -1.42
CA SER A 172 -23.11 -6.37 -0.05
C SER A 172 -24.25 -5.80 0.81
N GLY A 173 -24.50 -4.48 0.74
CA GLY A 173 -25.58 -3.84 1.47
C GLY A 173 -26.97 -4.35 1.08
N ARG A 174 -27.23 -4.46 -0.24
CA ARG A 174 -28.51 -4.96 -0.78
C ARG A 174 -28.76 -6.42 -0.41
N LEU A 175 -27.78 -7.29 -0.69
CA LEU A 175 -27.91 -8.73 -0.50
C LEU A 175 -27.92 -9.13 0.98
N MET A 176 -27.26 -8.38 1.87
CA MET A 176 -27.38 -8.61 3.33
C MET A 176 -28.71 -8.10 3.90
N TRP A 177 -29.30 -7.07 3.30
CA TRP A 177 -30.62 -6.57 3.69
C TRP A 177 -31.74 -7.53 3.28
N ASP A 178 -31.71 -8.01 2.03
CA ASP A 178 -32.70 -8.93 1.48
C ASP A 178 -32.04 -9.94 0.53
N GLN A 179 -31.96 -11.19 0.96
CA GLN A 179 -31.38 -12.29 0.19
C GLN A 179 -32.34 -12.92 -0.84
N SER A 180 -33.59 -12.43 -0.94
CA SER A 180 -34.49 -12.81 -2.04
C SER A 180 -34.20 -12.04 -3.34
N LEU A 181 -33.38 -10.98 -3.25
CA LEU A 181 -32.95 -10.20 -4.40
C LEU A 181 -32.10 -11.04 -5.36
N SER A 182 -32.28 -10.79 -6.65
CA SER A 182 -31.47 -11.34 -7.74
C SER A 182 -30.21 -10.49 -7.90
N VAL A 183 -29.04 -11.11 -7.79
CA VAL A 183 -27.75 -10.43 -7.99
C VAL A 183 -27.66 -9.77 -9.36
N ASP A 184 -28.16 -10.43 -10.41
CA ASP A 184 -28.14 -9.92 -11.78
C ASP A 184 -29.06 -8.70 -11.96
N ASP A 185 -30.25 -8.71 -11.34
CA ASP A 185 -31.18 -7.58 -11.43
C ASP A 185 -30.65 -6.37 -10.68
N GLU A 186 -30.04 -6.58 -9.51
CA GLU A 186 -29.38 -5.52 -8.73
C GLU A 186 -28.17 -4.94 -9.47
N LEU A 187 -27.36 -5.77 -10.13
CA LEU A 187 -26.27 -5.31 -10.99
C LEU A 187 -26.81 -4.48 -12.16
N LYS A 188 -27.84 -4.96 -12.84
CA LYS A 188 -28.48 -4.24 -13.95
C LYS A 188 -29.01 -2.87 -13.50
N ALA A 189 -29.69 -2.81 -12.36
CA ALA A 189 -30.19 -1.56 -11.78
C ALA A 189 -29.03 -0.61 -11.42
N PHE A 190 -27.96 -1.15 -10.82
CA PHE A 190 -26.77 -0.38 -10.48
C PHE A 190 -26.12 0.26 -11.72
N TYR A 191 -25.86 -0.51 -12.78
CA TYR A 191 -25.20 0.03 -13.97
C TYR A 191 -26.11 1.01 -14.74
N ALA A 192 -27.42 0.78 -14.75
CA ALA A 192 -28.38 1.75 -15.30
C ALA A 192 -28.29 3.10 -14.56
N ALA A 193 -28.26 3.07 -13.22
CA ALA A 193 -28.15 4.28 -12.40
C ALA A 193 -26.78 4.94 -12.47
N ALA A 194 -25.70 4.16 -12.59
CA ALA A 194 -24.33 4.67 -12.57
C ALA A 194 -23.83 5.13 -13.95
N TYR A 195 -24.24 4.49 -15.05
CA TYR A 195 -23.65 4.74 -16.37
C TYR A 195 -24.67 5.07 -17.46
N GLY A 196 -25.97 4.96 -17.19
CA GLY A 196 -27.04 5.36 -18.11
C GLY A 196 -26.89 4.71 -19.50
N PRO A 197 -26.66 5.47 -20.58
CA PRO A 197 -26.47 4.92 -21.93
C PRO A 197 -25.34 3.88 -22.03
N ALA A 198 -24.35 3.93 -21.13
CA ALA A 198 -23.23 2.99 -21.09
C ALA A 198 -23.41 1.84 -20.08
N ALA A 199 -24.64 1.60 -19.59
CA ALA A 199 -24.92 0.58 -18.58
C ALA A 199 -24.44 -0.83 -18.98
N GLU A 200 -24.80 -1.31 -20.18
CA GLU A 200 -24.37 -2.63 -20.65
C GLU A 200 -22.84 -2.73 -20.86
N PRO A 201 -22.17 -1.79 -21.56
CA PRO A 201 -20.71 -1.79 -21.66
C PRO A 201 -19.99 -1.75 -20.29
N ALA A 202 -20.51 -0.99 -19.32
CA ALA A 202 -19.96 -0.97 -17.97
C ALA A 202 -20.18 -2.31 -17.24
N ARG A 203 -21.37 -2.91 -17.37
CA ARG A 203 -21.66 -4.24 -16.81
C ARG A 203 -20.71 -5.31 -17.36
N GLU A 204 -20.48 -5.32 -18.68
CA GLU A 204 -19.52 -6.23 -19.32
C GLU A 204 -18.09 -6.04 -18.81
N LEU A 205 -17.65 -4.78 -18.64
CA LEU A 205 -16.32 -4.47 -18.13
C LEU A 205 -16.12 -5.00 -16.70
N PHE A 206 -17.09 -4.79 -15.82
CA PHE A 206 -16.99 -5.28 -14.43
C PHE A 206 -17.18 -6.78 -14.31
N ALA A 207 -18.00 -7.41 -15.15
CA ALA A 207 -18.05 -8.87 -15.26
C ALA A 207 -16.68 -9.43 -15.65
N ARG A 208 -15.99 -8.78 -16.60
CA ARG A 208 -14.61 -9.14 -16.96
C ARG A 208 -13.63 -8.96 -15.79
N PHE A 209 -13.79 -7.91 -14.99
CA PHE A 209 -12.97 -7.75 -13.78
C PHE A 209 -13.21 -8.86 -12.75
N GLU A 210 -14.45 -9.30 -12.55
CA GLU A 210 -14.77 -10.43 -11.68
C GLU A 210 -14.16 -11.74 -12.19
N GLU A 211 -14.28 -12.04 -13.49
CA GLU A 211 -13.62 -13.20 -14.11
C GLU A 211 -12.10 -13.18 -13.89
N ASN A 212 -11.47 -12.05 -14.16
CA ASN A 212 -10.04 -11.86 -13.99
C ASN A 212 -9.63 -12.04 -12.53
N TRP A 213 -10.42 -11.50 -11.58
CA TRP A 213 -10.16 -11.69 -10.16
C TRP A 213 -10.25 -13.16 -9.74
N ILE A 214 -11.27 -13.88 -10.21
CA ILE A 214 -11.45 -15.31 -9.93
C ILE A 214 -10.26 -16.12 -10.49
N LYS A 215 -9.80 -15.79 -11.70
CA LYS A 215 -8.62 -16.41 -12.32
C LYS A 215 -7.38 -16.19 -11.45
N LEU A 216 -7.15 -14.94 -11.02
CA LEU A 216 -6.03 -14.61 -10.12
C LEU A 216 -6.11 -15.38 -8.80
N TRP A 217 -7.28 -15.43 -8.20
CA TRP A 217 -7.47 -16.12 -6.93
C TRP A 217 -7.09 -17.60 -7.05
N ARG A 218 -7.65 -18.32 -8.04
CA ARG A 218 -7.36 -19.74 -8.27
C ARG A 218 -5.91 -20.05 -8.58
N GLN A 219 -5.23 -19.18 -9.32
CA GLN A 219 -3.81 -19.37 -9.66
C GLN A 219 -2.90 -19.28 -8.44
N ASN A 220 -3.25 -18.44 -7.47
CA ASN A 220 -2.38 -18.11 -6.35
C ASN A 220 -2.80 -18.77 -5.04
N TYR A 221 -4.06 -19.19 -4.92
CA TYR A 221 -4.61 -19.87 -3.75
C TYR A 221 -5.10 -21.27 -4.16
N PRO A 222 -4.32 -22.32 -3.86
CA PRO A 222 -4.66 -23.67 -4.28
C PRO A 222 -5.91 -24.14 -3.57
N ASP A 223 -6.78 -24.84 -4.31
CA ASP A 223 -8.02 -25.40 -3.79
C ASP A 223 -7.78 -26.67 -2.94
N VAL A 224 -7.12 -26.48 -1.80
CA VAL A 224 -6.80 -27.53 -0.85
C VAL A 224 -7.37 -27.20 0.52
N ARG A 225 -7.72 -28.23 1.28
CA ARG A 225 -8.20 -28.10 2.66
C ARG A 225 -7.17 -27.38 3.52
N ARG A 226 -7.64 -26.52 4.44
CA ARG A 226 -6.83 -25.90 5.48
C ARG A 226 -6.99 -26.70 6.75
N ASP A 227 -6.12 -27.69 6.91
CA ASP A 227 -6.09 -28.65 8.01
C ASP A 227 -5.52 -28.07 9.33
N LYS A 228 -4.78 -26.96 9.26
CA LYS A 228 -4.17 -26.31 10.44
C LYS A 228 -4.97 -25.10 10.95
N PRO A 229 -5.31 -25.04 12.25
CA PRO A 229 -6.01 -23.91 12.89
C PRO A 229 -5.31 -22.54 12.81
N GLY A 230 -4.06 -22.50 12.33
CA GLY A 230 -3.29 -21.27 12.13
C GLY A 230 -3.55 -20.54 10.81
N CYS A 231 -4.44 -21.06 9.95
CA CYS A 231 -4.69 -20.54 8.61
C CYS A 231 -5.99 -19.71 8.50
N LEU A 232 -6.21 -18.81 9.47
CA LEU A 232 -7.33 -17.86 9.40
C LEU A 232 -7.04 -16.72 8.41
N GLY A 233 -8.11 -16.02 8.01
CA GLY A 233 -8.04 -14.91 7.07
C GLY A 233 -7.35 -15.29 5.75
N MET A 234 -6.46 -14.42 5.27
CA MET A 234 -5.87 -14.42 3.91
C MET A 234 -4.68 -15.39 3.68
N SER A 235 -4.51 -16.39 4.54
CA SER A 235 -3.34 -17.26 4.54
C SER A 235 -3.41 -18.42 3.51
N GLY A 236 -2.25 -19.01 3.21
CA GLY A 236 -2.14 -20.19 2.34
C GLY A 236 -2.05 -19.89 0.84
N GLY A 237 -1.62 -18.69 0.44
CA GLY A 237 -1.22 -18.39 -0.93
C GLY A 237 0.10 -19.08 -1.32
N ARG A 238 0.31 -19.29 -2.61
CA ARG A 238 1.56 -19.82 -3.18
C ARG A 238 2.51 -18.68 -3.56
N GLY A 239 3.81 -18.99 -3.47
CA GLY A 239 4.87 -18.10 -3.94
C GLY A 239 5.08 -16.87 -3.06
N SER A 240 6.04 -16.05 -3.48
CA SER A 240 6.27 -14.74 -2.88
C SER A 240 5.21 -13.74 -3.34
N PHE A 241 5.06 -12.66 -2.58
CA PHE A 241 4.16 -11.58 -2.99
C PHE A 241 4.59 -10.92 -4.31
N GLN A 242 5.89 -10.88 -4.60
CA GLN A 242 6.42 -10.37 -5.86
C GLN A 242 6.03 -11.26 -7.05
N GLU A 243 6.09 -12.59 -6.87
CA GLU A 243 5.62 -13.54 -7.89
C GLU A 243 4.11 -13.38 -8.14
N PHE A 244 3.32 -13.17 -7.08
CA PHE A 244 1.90 -12.85 -7.20
C PHE A 244 1.68 -11.63 -8.10
N GLN A 245 2.38 -10.51 -7.84
CA GLN A 245 2.27 -9.30 -8.68
C GLN A 245 2.67 -9.55 -10.13
N GLN A 246 3.80 -10.22 -10.36
CA GLN A 246 4.29 -10.50 -11.72
C GLN A 246 3.31 -11.40 -12.48
N ASN A 247 2.82 -12.46 -11.85
CA ASN A 247 1.84 -13.35 -12.44
C ASN A 247 0.54 -12.62 -12.75
N THR A 248 0.11 -11.68 -11.91
CA THR A 248 -1.07 -10.86 -12.18
C THR A 248 -0.99 -10.14 -13.52
N TRP A 249 0.12 -9.46 -13.78
CA TRP A 249 0.31 -8.66 -14.98
C TRP A 249 0.75 -9.48 -16.21
N ARG A 250 1.37 -10.64 -15.98
CA ARG A 250 1.82 -11.54 -17.05
C ARG A 250 0.70 -12.45 -17.57
N GLU A 251 -0.11 -13.00 -16.67
CA GLU A 251 -1.04 -14.09 -17.00
C GLU A 251 -2.51 -13.65 -17.09
N VAL A 252 -2.88 -12.55 -16.40
CA VAL A 252 -4.27 -12.08 -16.35
C VAL A 252 -4.41 -10.73 -17.03
N TYR A 253 -3.70 -9.71 -16.55
CA TYR A 253 -3.71 -8.37 -17.16
C TYR A 253 -2.54 -8.19 -18.13
N HIS A 254 -2.37 -9.17 -19.02
CA HIS A 254 -1.40 -9.10 -20.11
C HIS A 254 -1.75 -7.99 -21.11
N GLN A 255 -0.83 -7.64 -22.00
CA GLN A 255 -0.97 -6.47 -22.87
C GLN A 255 -2.27 -6.48 -23.71
N GLN A 256 -2.66 -7.63 -24.26
CA GLN A 256 -3.92 -7.76 -25.00
C GLN A 256 -5.15 -7.51 -24.11
N GLU A 257 -5.16 -7.98 -22.87
CA GLU A 257 -6.26 -7.72 -21.92
C GLU A 257 -6.29 -6.24 -21.55
N MET A 258 -5.12 -5.62 -21.33
CA MET A 258 -5.03 -4.17 -21.08
C MET A 258 -5.58 -3.35 -22.25
N HIS A 259 -5.30 -3.73 -23.50
CA HIS A 259 -5.88 -3.07 -24.67
C HIS A 259 -7.40 -3.28 -24.72
N ALA A 260 -7.89 -4.49 -24.47
CA ALA A 260 -9.34 -4.76 -24.45
C ALA A 260 -10.07 -3.96 -23.35
N ILE A 261 -9.46 -3.80 -22.18
CA ILE A 261 -9.99 -2.94 -21.10
C ILE A 261 -10.02 -1.47 -21.56
N ASP A 262 -8.96 -1.00 -22.22
CA ASP A 262 -8.89 0.37 -22.74
C ASP A 262 -10.05 0.67 -23.69
N GLU A 263 -10.23 -0.18 -24.71
CA GLU A 263 -11.29 -0.07 -25.71
C GLU A 263 -12.69 -0.06 -25.08
N ARG A 264 -12.91 -0.89 -24.06
CA ARG A 264 -14.18 -0.92 -23.30
C ARG A 264 -14.41 0.39 -22.56
N ILE A 265 -13.39 0.95 -21.91
CA ILE A 265 -13.51 2.24 -21.21
C ILE A 265 -13.71 3.37 -22.23
N GLN A 266 -13.03 3.38 -23.38
CA GLN A 266 -13.24 4.37 -24.44
C GLN A 266 -14.68 4.34 -24.95
N LYS A 267 -15.25 3.15 -25.14
CA LYS A 267 -16.66 2.98 -25.50
C LYS A 267 -17.60 3.56 -24.44
N ILE A 268 -17.33 3.31 -23.16
CA ILE A 268 -18.10 3.88 -22.04
C ILE A 268 -18.00 5.40 -22.04
N GLU A 269 -16.79 5.96 -22.16
CA GLU A 269 -16.54 7.41 -22.21
C GLU A 269 -17.32 8.07 -23.36
N SER A 270 -17.30 7.46 -24.55
CA SER A 270 -18.04 7.93 -25.73
C SER A 270 -19.56 7.95 -25.50
N LEU A 271 -20.12 6.85 -24.98
CA LEU A 271 -21.56 6.75 -24.71
C LEU A 271 -22.04 7.65 -23.56
N CYS A 272 -21.16 7.95 -22.61
CA CYS A 272 -21.46 8.87 -21.52
C CYS A 272 -21.28 10.35 -21.89
N ALA A 273 -20.71 10.65 -23.07
CA ALA A 273 -20.42 12.02 -23.49
C ALA A 273 -21.71 12.86 -23.53
N GLY A 274 -21.62 14.10 -23.03
CA GLY A 274 -22.79 15.00 -22.94
C GLY A 274 -23.70 14.76 -21.74
N HIS A 275 -23.49 13.70 -20.95
CA HIS A 275 -24.21 13.45 -19.69
C HIS A 275 -23.30 13.71 -18.48
N PRO A 276 -23.45 14.83 -17.74
CA PRO A 276 -22.47 15.25 -16.73
C PRO A 276 -22.16 14.22 -15.64
N VAL A 277 -23.19 13.52 -15.14
CA VAL A 277 -23.03 12.50 -14.08
C VAL A 277 -22.32 11.26 -14.62
N TYR A 278 -22.80 10.71 -15.74
CA TYR A 278 -22.22 9.50 -16.32
C TYR A 278 -20.82 9.73 -16.88
N SER A 279 -20.58 10.90 -17.49
CA SER A 279 -19.24 11.35 -17.91
C SER A 279 -18.26 11.38 -16.74
N LYS A 280 -18.71 11.79 -15.55
CA LYS A 280 -17.86 11.77 -14.34
C LYS A 280 -17.50 10.33 -13.95
N HIS A 281 -18.46 9.40 -13.95
CA HIS A 281 -18.19 8.00 -13.62
C HIS A 281 -17.27 7.33 -14.66
N ALA A 282 -17.52 7.54 -15.95
CA ALA A 282 -16.66 7.06 -17.03
C ALA A 282 -15.21 7.54 -16.88
N ARG A 283 -15.01 8.84 -16.63
CA ARG A 283 -13.68 9.42 -16.37
C ARG A 283 -13.00 8.81 -15.14
N LEU A 284 -13.76 8.51 -14.08
CA LEU A 284 -13.19 7.85 -12.90
C LEU A 284 -12.69 6.42 -13.23
N LEU A 285 -13.33 5.69 -14.15
CA LEU A 285 -12.80 4.39 -14.62
C LEU A 285 -11.42 4.56 -15.27
N ARG A 286 -11.27 5.58 -16.12
CA ARG A 286 -9.98 5.90 -16.74
C ARG A 286 -8.92 6.28 -15.71
N GLU A 287 -9.22 7.31 -14.93
CA GLU A 287 -8.24 7.94 -14.03
C GLU A 287 -7.88 7.06 -12.83
N GLN A 288 -8.87 6.40 -12.23
CA GLN A 288 -8.73 5.73 -10.94
C GLN A 288 -8.57 4.22 -11.04
N ILE A 289 -8.79 3.63 -12.22
CA ILE A 289 -8.60 2.19 -12.48
C ILE A 289 -7.55 2.02 -13.58
N PHE A 290 -7.86 2.40 -14.82
CA PHE A 290 -7.03 2.02 -15.96
C PHE A 290 -5.64 2.63 -15.95
N ASN A 291 -5.53 3.94 -15.70
CA ASN A 291 -4.24 4.62 -15.63
C ASN A 291 -3.38 4.06 -14.48
N VAL A 292 -4.02 3.70 -13.35
CA VAL A 292 -3.34 3.04 -12.24
C VAL A 292 -2.83 1.67 -12.66
N MET A 293 -3.65 0.86 -13.34
CA MET A 293 -3.25 -0.45 -13.86
C MET A 293 -2.10 -0.36 -14.87
N GLN A 294 -2.12 0.63 -15.77
CA GLN A 294 -1.03 0.84 -16.73
C GLN A 294 0.29 1.15 -16.02
N LEU A 295 0.28 2.10 -15.08
CA LEU A 295 1.46 2.44 -14.29
C LEU A 295 1.99 1.22 -13.53
N GLU A 296 1.09 0.43 -12.94
CA GLU A 296 1.47 -0.75 -12.17
C GLU A 296 2.05 -1.85 -13.01
N ARG A 297 1.43 -2.13 -14.15
CA ARG A 297 1.96 -3.09 -15.09
C ARG A 297 3.36 -2.71 -15.52
N ALA A 298 3.56 -1.45 -15.91
CA ALA A 298 4.86 -0.97 -16.36
C ALA A 298 5.91 -1.07 -15.23
N LEU A 299 5.51 -0.80 -13.99
CA LEU A 299 6.37 -0.94 -12.81
C LEU A 299 6.68 -2.37 -12.39
N VAL A 300 5.89 -3.36 -12.79
CA VAL A 300 6.17 -4.76 -12.43
C VAL A 300 6.83 -5.51 -13.58
N MET A 301 6.37 -5.28 -14.81
CA MET A 301 6.78 -6.04 -15.99
C MET A 301 7.89 -5.37 -16.78
N ASP A 302 7.93 -4.04 -16.79
CA ASP A 302 8.74 -3.28 -17.74
C ASP A 302 9.73 -2.37 -17.00
N LYS A 303 10.15 -2.70 -15.76
CA LYS A 303 11.03 -1.84 -14.95
C LYS A 303 12.31 -1.44 -15.67
N GLU A 304 12.98 -2.39 -16.32
CA GLU A 304 14.21 -2.11 -17.08
C GLU A 304 13.93 -1.19 -18.28
N GLU A 305 12.83 -1.43 -19.00
CA GLU A 305 12.42 -0.59 -20.12
C GLU A 305 12.06 0.83 -19.67
N LEU A 306 11.27 0.97 -18.60
CA LEU A 306 10.95 2.24 -17.98
C LEU A 306 12.22 2.96 -17.47
N ARG A 307 13.11 2.24 -16.79
CA ARG A 307 14.38 2.81 -16.31
C ARG A 307 15.23 3.30 -17.47
N SER A 308 15.22 2.59 -18.60
CA SER A 308 15.92 3.02 -19.82
C SER A 308 15.40 4.36 -20.37
N LYS A 309 14.19 4.80 -19.98
CA LYS A 309 13.60 6.09 -20.36
C LYS A 309 13.85 7.18 -19.30
N ILE A 310 14.07 6.80 -18.04
CA ILE A 310 14.39 7.72 -16.95
C ILE A 310 15.91 7.92 -16.89
N LYS A 311 16.41 8.89 -17.66
CA LYS A 311 17.84 9.16 -17.82
C LYS A 311 18.18 10.57 -17.37
N LEU A 312 19.27 10.69 -16.64
CA LEU A 312 19.90 11.96 -16.31
C LEU A 312 21.28 11.98 -16.94
N GLU A 313 21.43 12.77 -17.99
CA GLU A 313 22.68 12.87 -18.75
C GLU A 313 23.57 13.97 -18.16
N LEU A 314 24.78 13.58 -17.75
CA LEU A 314 25.75 14.43 -17.10
C LEU A 314 26.92 14.70 -18.02
N ARG A 315 27.16 15.96 -18.33
CA ARG A 315 28.42 16.39 -18.97
C ARG A 315 29.44 16.72 -17.89
N ASN A 316 30.68 16.30 -18.10
CA ASN A 316 31.79 16.75 -17.26
C ASN A 316 32.09 18.22 -17.56
N ILE A 317 31.97 19.09 -16.56
CA ILE A 317 32.27 20.51 -16.67
C ILE A 317 33.64 20.80 -16.04
N PRO A 318 34.58 21.44 -16.76
CA PRO A 318 35.84 21.86 -16.18
C PRO A 318 35.61 23.04 -15.24
N MET A 319 36.15 22.96 -14.02
CA MET A 319 36.07 24.03 -13.02
C MET A 319 37.24 23.91 -12.03
N PRO A 320 37.62 25.02 -11.35
CA PRO A 320 38.64 24.97 -10.32
C PRO A 320 38.25 24.06 -9.16
N GLU A 321 39.24 23.38 -8.58
CA GLU A 321 39.04 22.56 -7.39
C GLU A 321 38.48 23.41 -6.22
N GLY A 322 37.58 22.83 -5.44
CA GLY A 322 36.93 23.53 -4.31
C GLY A 322 35.93 24.62 -4.68
N SER A 323 35.56 24.76 -5.97
CA SER A 323 34.53 25.71 -6.41
C SER A 323 33.16 25.02 -6.58
N PHE A 324 32.09 25.83 -6.67
CA PHE A 324 30.78 25.40 -7.17
C PHE A 324 30.60 25.79 -8.64
N PRO A 325 29.74 25.10 -9.42
CA PRO A 325 29.45 25.47 -10.80
C PRO A 325 28.88 26.89 -10.90
N THR A 326 29.27 27.62 -11.93
CA THR A 326 28.80 28.99 -12.17
C THR A 326 27.32 29.02 -12.56
N GLU A 327 26.66 30.17 -12.40
CA GLU A 327 25.27 30.34 -12.86
C GLU A 327 25.10 30.05 -14.37
N SER A 328 26.12 30.36 -15.19
CA SER A 328 26.11 30.00 -16.61
C SER A 328 26.11 28.48 -16.84
N ALA A 329 26.88 27.72 -16.04
CA ALA A 329 26.87 26.26 -16.10
C ALA A 329 25.50 25.70 -15.70
N TRP A 330 24.88 26.25 -14.65
CA TRP A 330 23.52 25.86 -14.24
C TRP A 330 22.47 26.24 -15.28
N ALA A 331 22.58 27.38 -15.94
CA ALA A 331 21.65 27.81 -16.99
C ALA A 331 21.61 26.82 -18.16
N ASN A 332 22.76 26.22 -18.50
CA ASN A 332 22.89 25.23 -19.57
C ASN A 332 22.49 23.80 -19.14
N ALA A 333 22.32 23.54 -17.84
CA ALA A 333 21.90 22.25 -17.33
C ALA A 333 20.38 22.07 -17.43
N THR A 334 19.95 20.90 -17.89
CA THR A 334 18.53 20.55 -17.99
C THR A 334 17.90 20.40 -16.61
N ALA A 335 16.83 21.15 -16.35
CA ALA A 335 16.03 21.00 -15.15
C ALA A 335 15.16 19.74 -15.25
N GLN A 336 15.16 18.95 -14.18
CA GLN A 336 14.40 17.72 -14.02
C GLN A 336 13.25 17.99 -13.04
N PRO A 337 11.98 17.84 -13.47
CA PRO A 337 10.84 18.08 -12.59
C PRO A 337 10.70 16.97 -11.54
N LEU A 338 10.13 17.33 -10.39
CA LEU A 338 9.64 16.34 -9.43
C LEU A 338 8.17 16.04 -9.68
N SER A 339 7.82 14.76 -9.56
CA SER A 339 6.47 14.24 -9.69
C SER A 339 5.93 13.82 -8.33
N ILE A 340 4.62 13.89 -8.17
CA ILE A 340 3.96 13.49 -6.93
C ILE A 340 4.13 11.99 -6.65
N ALA A 341 4.63 11.64 -5.47
CA ALA A 341 4.76 10.25 -5.01
C ALA A 341 3.45 9.74 -4.39
N ASP A 342 2.33 9.96 -5.08
CA ASP A 342 1.00 9.44 -4.75
C ASP A 342 0.19 9.28 -6.04
N ARG A 343 -0.11 8.04 -6.42
CA ARG A 343 -0.82 7.72 -7.68
C ARG A 343 -2.26 8.22 -7.75
N ARG A 344 -2.83 8.66 -6.64
CA ARG A 344 -4.21 9.15 -6.58
C ARG A 344 -4.32 10.65 -6.77
N LYS A 345 -3.19 11.36 -6.69
CA LYS A 345 -3.18 12.82 -6.77
C LYS A 345 -2.60 13.25 -8.11
N PRO A 346 -3.26 14.18 -8.82
CA PRO A 346 -2.83 14.55 -10.15
C PRO A 346 -1.68 15.57 -10.15
N ARG A 347 -1.42 16.28 -9.03
CA ARG A 347 -0.48 17.40 -8.96
C ARG A 347 0.12 17.58 -7.56
N LEU A 348 1.33 18.13 -7.52
CA LEU A 348 1.98 18.61 -6.30
C LEU A 348 1.30 19.88 -5.76
N ARG A 349 1.32 20.07 -4.44
CA ARG A 349 0.89 21.33 -3.82
C ARG A 349 1.98 22.40 -3.88
N ALA A 350 3.24 21.98 -3.88
CA ALA A 350 4.38 22.84 -4.12
C ALA A 350 5.36 22.09 -5.03
N GLY A 351 5.64 22.68 -6.19
CA GLY A 351 6.50 22.07 -7.20
C GLY A 351 7.95 22.01 -6.78
N GLY A 352 8.77 21.51 -7.69
CA GLY A 352 10.21 21.49 -7.51
C GLY A 352 10.87 20.92 -8.74
N SER A 353 12.09 21.37 -8.97
CA SER A 353 12.96 20.81 -9.99
C SER A 353 14.38 20.77 -9.49
N PHE A 354 15.21 19.98 -10.15
CA PHE A 354 16.63 19.96 -9.85
C PHE A 354 17.47 19.86 -11.11
N LYS A 355 18.71 20.26 -11.00
CA LYS A 355 19.74 20.16 -12.02
C LYS A 355 20.90 19.40 -11.43
N VAL A 356 21.60 18.63 -12.26
CA VAL A 356 22.78 17.90 -11.84
C VAL A 356 23.90 18.14 -12.84
N LEU A 357 25.09 18.37 -12.31
CA LEU A 357 26.32 18.57 -13.06
C LEU A 357 27.41 17.67 -12.48
N ARG A 358 28.46 17.42 -13.25
CA ARG A 358 29.63 16.66 -12.81
C ARG A 358 30.90 17.46 -13.07
N SER A 359 31.84 17.43 -12.13
CA SER A 359 33.23 17.78 -12.41
C SER A 359 34.16 16.79 -11.73
N GLY A 360 34.94 16.06 -12.52
CA GLY A 360 35.82 15.00 -12.01
C GLY A 360 35.01 13.92 -11.27
N GLU A 361 35.35 13.71 -10.00
CA GLU A 361 34.67 12.76 -9.10
C GLU A 361 33.59 13.41 -8.22
N LYS A 362 33.24 14.69 -8.46
CA LYS A 362 32.17 15.37 -7.73
C LYS A 362 30.90 15.44 -8.57
N LEU A 363 29.78 15.07 -7.93
CA LEU A 363 28.43 15.34 -8.40
C LEU A 363 27.92 16.62 -7.76
N PHE A 364 27.42 17.56 -8.56
CA PHE A 364 26.81 18.78 -8.09
C PHE A 364 25.32 18.74 -8.33
N VAL A 365 24.52 19.01 -7.30
CA VAL A 365 23.05 19.06 -7.39
C VAL A 365 22.57 20.44 -6.99
N ARG A 366 21.72 21.04 -7.83
CA ARG A 366 20.94 22.24 -7.48
C ARG A 366 19.47 21.88 -7.51
N ALA A 367 18.78 21.94 -6.38
CA ALA A 367 17.33 21.80 -6.34
C ALA A 367 16.67 23.14 -6.02
N ASP A 368 15.72 23.53 -6.87
CA ASP A 368 14.88 24.71 -6.70
C ASP A 368 13.48 24.21 -6.31
N LEU A 369 13.07 24.48 -5.06
CA LEU A 369 11.92 23.83 -4.43
C LEU A 369 10.91 24.90 -4.02
N GLU A 370 9.75 24.88 -4.67
CA GLU A 370 8.67 25.81 -4.33
C GLU A 370 8.19 25.51 -2.91
N GLU A 371 7.99 26.53 -2.11
CA GLU A 371 7.40 26.43 -0.79
C GLU A 371 6.75 27.77 -0.40
N PRO A 372 5.49 28.02 -0.80
CA PRO A 372 4.81 29.28 -0.53
C PRO A 372 4.56 29.52 0.97
N ARG A 373 4.73 28.49 1.83
CA ARG A 373 4.56 28.57 3.28
C ARG A 373 5.83 28.16 4.03
N LEU A 374 7.00 28.59 3.55
CA LEU A 374 8.29 28.20 4.14
C LEU A 374 8.42 28.60 5.61
N SER A 375 7.79 29.71 6.02
CA SER A 375 7.71 30.12 7.42
C SER A 375 7.04 29.09 8.33
N GLY A 376 6.17 28.25 7.77
CA GLY A 376 5.53 27.12 8.46
C GLY A 376 6.29 25.80 8.33
N SER A 377 7.56 25.80 7.92
CA SER A 377 8.38 24.58 7.88
C SER A 377 8.39 23.87 9.23
N LYS A 378 8.20 22.55 9.20
CA LYS A 378 8.29 21.70 10.39
C LYS A 378 9.71 21.19 10.67
N THR A 379 10.72 21.75 10.00
CA THR A 379 12.12 21.43 10.32
C THR A 379 12.43 21.76 11.77
N LYS A 380 12.94 20.77 12.50
CA LYS A 380 13.30 20.93 13.90
C LYS A 380 14.48 21.90 14.02
N LYS A 381 14.34 22.94 14.85
CA LYS A 381 15.44 23.87 15.12
C LYS A 381 16.59 23.20 15.88
N GLY A 382 17.82 23.64 15.60
CA GLY A 382 19.03 23.19 16.31
C GLY A 382 19.59 21.85 15.84
N ARG A 383 19.10 21.31 14.71
CA ARG A 383 19.67 20.13 14.04
C ARG A 383 21.17 20.29 13.81
N GLN A 384 21.91 19.20 13.99
CA GLN A 384 23.33 19.12 13.70
C GLN A 384 23.56 18.25 12.47
N ILE A 385 24.70 18.46 11.80
CA ILE A 385 25.12 17.57 10.71
C ILE A 385 25.31 16.15 11.28
N GLY A 386 24.78 15.15 10.57
CA GLY A 386 24.80 13.75 10.99
C GLY A 386 23.60 13.32 11.85
N ASP A 387 22.65 14.21 12.16
CA ASP A 387 21.44 13.82 12.89
C ASP A 387 20.59 12.84 12.06
N LYS A 388 20.34 11.66 12.63
CA LYS A 388 19.59 10.57 11.99
C LYS A 388 18.12 10.88 11.73
N ASP A 389 17.56 11.91 12.34
CA ASP A 389 16.14 12.24 12.28
C ASP A 389 15.84 13.40 11.33
N ILE A 390 16.82 13.85 10.52
CA ILE A 390 16.62 14.90 9.51
C ILE A 390 15.56 14.50 8.47
N TRP A 391 15.40 13.20 8.16
CA TRP A 391 14.35 12.69 7.25
C TRP A 391 12.91 12.98 7.72
N ARG A 392 12.73 13.47 8.95
CA ARG A 392 11.42 13.89 9.49
C ARG A 392 11.14 15.37 9.26
N ASP A 393 12.13 16.14 8.83
CA ASP A 393 12.07 17.59 8.66
C ASP A 393 11.41 17.94 7.31
N ASN A 394 11.46 19.21 6.89
CA ASN A 394 11.17 19.60 5.51
C ASN A 394 12.46 19.44 4.69
N ASP A 395 12.55 18.36 3.92
CA ASP A 395 13.83 17.86 3.42
C ASP A 395 13.79 17.37 1.97
N VAL A 396 14.99 17.19 1.42
CA VAL A 396 15.29 16.48 0.18
C VAL A 396 16.25 15.33 0.47
N GLU A 397 16.01 14.19 -0.16
CA GLU A 397 16.91 13.06 -0.13
C GLU A 397 17.49 12.76 -1.51
N LEU A 398 18.81 12.56 -1.57
CA LEU A 398 19.54 12.15 -2.75
C LEU A 398 19.95 10.68 -2.58
N PHE A 399 19.50 9.84 -3.49
CA PHE A 399 19.82 8.42 -3.53
C PHE A 399 20.73 8.13 -4.71
N ILE A 400 21.86 7.48 -4.45
CA ILE A 400 22.86 7.15 -5.46
C ILE A 400 23.27 5.69 -5.28
N TYR A 401 23.30 4.94 -6.36
CA TYR A 401 23.67 3.52 -6.34
C TYR A 401 24.61 3.18 -7.48
N ALA A 402 25.67 2.45 -7.15
CA ALA A 402 26.63 1.89 -8.10
C ALA A 402 26.49 0.36 -8.10
N PRO A 403 25.80 -0.24 -9.09
CA PRO A 403 25.62 -1.70 -9.17
C PRO A 403 26.93 -2.48 -9.21
N ALA A 404 27.96 -1.96 -9.88
CA ALA A 404 29.24 -2.65 -10.06
C ALA A 404 29.96 -2.95 -8.74
N THR A 405 29.79 -2.09 -7.73
CA THR A 405 30.39 -2.23 -6.40
C THR A 405 29.36 -2.53 -5.31
N ASN A 406 28.08 -2.65 -5.68
CA ASN A 406 26.94 -2.74 -4.76
C ASN A 406 26.96 -1.65 -3.67
N THR A 407 27.39 -0.44 -4.04
CA THR A 407 27.54 0.67 -3.10
C THR A 407 26.35 1.61 -3.19
N PHE A 408 25.79 1.95 -2.04
CA PHE A 408 24.62 2.79 -1.90
C PHE A 408 24.92 3.99 -1.01
N TRP A 409 24.52 5.17 -1.47
CA TRP A 409 24.57 6.43 -0.73
C TRP A 409 23.18 7.04 -0.65
N GLN A 410 22.84 7.51 0.55
CA GLN A 410 21.67 8.33 0.82
C GLN A 410 22.13 9.59 1.54
N PHE A 411 21.84 10.76 0.99
CA PHE A 411 22.07 12.05 1.62
C PHE A 411 20.72 12.70 1.90
N VAL A 412 20.46 13.08 3.14
CA VAL A 412 19.22 13.77 3.53
C VAL A 412 19.59 15.18 3.96
N ILE A 413 18.93 16.18 3.38
CA ILE A 413 19.23 17.60 3.54
C ILE A 413 17.94 18.37 3.84
N ASN A 414 17.85 19.04 4.98
CA ASN A 414 16.71 19.90 5.29
C ASN A 414 16.86 21.32 4.76
N ASP A 415 15.77 22.08 4.80
CA ASP A 415 15.68 23.48 4.36
C ASP A 415 16.52 24.48 5.18
N GLU A 416 17.14 24.06 6.29
CA GLU A 416 18.14 24.84 7.05
C GLU A 416 19.59 24.47 6.69
N GLY A 417 19.80 23.61 5.69
CA GLY A 417 21.12 23.17 5.25
C GLY A 417 21.80 22.19 6.21
N LYS A 418 21.05 21.59 7.14
CA LYS A 418 21.55 20.47 7.94
C LYS A 418 21.32 19.19 7.18
N TRP A 419 22.31 18.31 7.25
CA TRP A 419 22.29 17.09 6.47
C TRP A 419 22.92 15.92 7.20
N ALA A 420 22.57 14.71 6.78
CA ALA A 420 23.20 13.48 7.22
C ALA A 420 23.30 12.52 6.03
N ALA A 421 24.34 11.69 6.04
CA ALA A 421 24.53 10.66 5.04
C ALA A 421 24.43 9.26 5.67
N ASN A 422 23.89 8.33 4.90
CA ASN A 422 23.92 6.91 5.18
C ASN A 422 24.54 6.21 3.96
N CYS A 423 25.70 5.60 4.17
CA CYS A 423 26.46 4.91 3.12
C CYS A 423 26.62 3.46 3.55
N LEU A 424 26.13 2.53 2.74
CA LEU A 424 26.19 1.11 3.09
C LEU A 424 27.48 0.47 2.54
N GLU A 425 28.35 0.08 3.46
CA GLU A 425 29.01 -1.22 3.41
C GLU A 425 28.45 -2.05 4.56
N SER A 426 27.44 -2.88 4.29
CA SER A 426 26.88 -3.91 5.19
C SER A 426 26.23 -3.51 6.55
N GLN A 427 26.20 -2.25 7.01
CA GLN A 427 25.50 -1.86 8.25
C GLN A 427 24.48 -0.70 8.09
N PRO A 428 23.19 -1.00 7.90
CA PRO A 428 22.16 0.03 7.82
C PRO A 428 21.86 0.60 9.22
N SER A 429 22.46 1.74 9.59
CA SER A 429 22.00 2.59 10.71
C SER A 429 22.89 3.80 11.06
N GLN A 430 24.11 3.89 10.57
CA GLN A 430 25.01 4.98 10.95
C GLN A 430 24.83 6.22 10.07
N TRP A 431 24.00 7.15 10.56
CA TRP A 431 23.87 8.49 10.00
C TRP A 431 25.02 9.37 10.50
N LYS A 432 25.78 9.95 9.57
CA LYS A 432 26.95 10.78 9.90
C LYS A 432 27.26 11.78 8.79
N ALA A 433 28.20 12.70 9.06
CA ALA A 433 28.83 13.48 8.01
C ALA A 433 29.60 12.55 7.06
N TYR A 434 29.57 12.86 5.76
CA TYR A 434 30.37 12.22 4.74
C TYR A 434 31.53 13.14 4.32
N PRO A 435 32.79 12.68 4.35
CA PRO A 435 33.94 13.52 4.03
C PRO A 435 33.82 14.22 2.67
N GLY A 436 34.08 15.53 2.65
CA GLY A 436 34.11 16.33 1.43
C GLY A 436 32.75 16.69 0.81
N VAL A 437 31.62 16.34 1.46
CA VAL A 437 30.30 16.85 1.09
C VAL A 437 30.17 18.31 1.51
N GLU A 438 29.73 19.14 0.58
CA GLU A 438 29.48 20.57 0.79
C GLU A 438 28.01 20.85 0.46
N ILE A 439 27.25 21.39 1.41
CA ILE A 439 25.82 21.70 1.27
C ILE A 439 25.60 23.17 1.60
N SER A 440 24.79 23.84 0.78
CA SER A 440 24.25 25.17 1.07
C SER A 440 22.75 25.18 0.79
N CYS A 441 21.97 25.73 1.72
CA CYS A 441 20.55 25.95 1.53
C CYS A 441 20.22 27.42 1.78
N GLN A 442 19.34 27.98 0.96
CA GLN A 442 18.89 29.35 1.11
C GLN A 442 17.40 29.48 0.81
N ALA A 443 16.72 30.34 1.57
CA ALA A 443 15.36 30.74 1.23
C ALA A 443 15.37 31.56 -0.07
N THR A 444 14.32 31.38 -0.88
CA THR A 444 14.03 32.17 -2.07
C THR A 444 12.64 32.79 -1.90
N PRO A 445 12.27 33.82 -2.69
CA PRO A 445 10.93 34.42 -2.59
C PRO A 445 9.77 33.43 -2.76
N GLY A 446 9.99 32.33 -3.51
CA GLY A 446 8.98 31.31 -3.80
C GLY A 446 9.16 29.99 -3.05
N GLY A 447 10.18 29.85 -2.20
CA GLY A 447 10.51 28.60 -1.52
C GLY A 447 11.94 28.56 -1.02
N TRP A 448 12.68 27.50 -1.36
CA TRP A 448 14.08 27.36 -0.97
C TRP A 448 14.89 26.65 -2.04
N GLN A 449 16.19 26.86 -2.01
CA GLN A 449 17.15 26.26 -2.92
C GLN A 449 18.17 25.46 -2.12
N MET A 450 18.56 24.31 -2.65
CA MET A 450 19.63 23.46 -2.14
C MET A 450 20.72 23.34 -3.20
N LEU A 451 21.96 23.56 -2.78
CA LEU A 451 23.17 23.28 -3.53
C LEU A 451 23.96 22.21 -2.79
N ALA A 452 24.36 21.16 -3.49
CA ALA A 452 25.17 20.08 -2.96
C ALA A 452 26.37 19.80 -3.88
N ALA A 453 27.54 19.59 -3.29
CA ALA A 453 28.70 18.97 -3.93
C ALA A 453 29.01 17.67 -3.19
N ILE A 454 28.99 16.55 -3.92
CA ILE A 454 29.12 15.19 -3.34
C ILE A 454 30.31 14.49 -3.98
N PRO A 455 31.37 14.18 -3.22
CA PRO A 455 32.54 13.45 -3.73
C PRO A 455 32.25 11.95 -3.75
N LEU A 456 32.27 11.36 -4.94
CA LEU A 456 32.01 9.94 -5.16
C LEU A 456 33.19 9.31 -5.90
N THR A 457 33.93 8.45 -5.22
CA THR A 457 35.05 7.71 -5.82
C THR A 457 34.54 6.82 -6.96
N GLY A 458 35.24 6.82 -8.11
CA GLY A 458 34.87 6.00 -9.25
C GLY A 458 33.66 6.51 -10.05
N LEU A 459 33.18 7.74 -9.78
CA LEU A 459 32.16 8.40 -10.57
C LEU A 459 32.59 8.46 -12.04
N GLY A 460 31.75 7.96 -12.95
CA GLY A 460 32.04 7.98 -14.39
C GLY A 460 32.66 6.72 -14.99
N LYS A 461 32.54 5.55 -14.35
CA LYS A 461 32.73 4.24 -15.00
C LYS A 461 31.55 3.33 -14.62
N GLY A 462 31.03 2.56 -15.58
CA GLY A 462 29.91 1.62 -15.37
C GLY A 462 28.53 2.27 -15.25
N GLU A 463 27.52 1.45 -14.92
CA GLU A 463 26.15 1.91 -14.67
C GLU A 463 26.07 2.63 -13.31
N TRP A 464 25.33 3.73 -13.25
CA TRP A 464 25.00 4.44 -12.01
C TRP A 464 23.51 4.74 -11.99
N ARG A 465 22.92 4.68 -10.81
CA ARG A 465 21.50 4.98 -10.62
C ARG A 465 21.31 6.13 -9.63
N PHE A 466 20.28 6.94 -9.87
CA PHE A 466 19.98 8.13 -9.09
C PHE A 466 18.49 8.30 -8.85
N ASN A 467 18.15 8.84 -7.69
CA ASN A 467 16.85 9.43 -7.45
C ASN A 467 16.95 10.65 -6.52
N LEU A 468 16.07 11.62 -6.71
CA LEU A 468 15.85 12.71 -5.78
C LEU A 468 14.43 12.62 -5.26
N THR A 469 14.26 12.62 -3.94
CA THR A 469 12.95 12.74 -3.31
C THR A 469 12.86 14.00 -2.47
N ARG A 470 11.65 14.50 -2.28
CA ARG A 470 11.36 15.58 -1.34
C ARG A 470 10.32 15.09 -0.35
N ASN A 471 10.56 15.37 0.91
CA ASN A 471 9.58 15.25 1.98
C ASN A 471 9.13 16.65 2.40
N ARG A 472 7.92 17.04 1.98
CA ARG A 472 7.35 18.35 2.28
C ARG A 472 6.59 18.32 3.60
N MET A 473 7.17 18.94 4.62
CA MET A 473 6.64 18.99 5.98
C MET A 473 6.36 20.44 6.42
N VAL A 474 5.09 20.83 6.37
CA VAL A 474 4.65 22.21 6.66
C VAL A 474 3.46 22.21 7.61
N GLU A 475 3.40 23.17 8.52
CA GLU A 475 2.30 23.38 9.46
C GLU A 475 0.95 23.54 8.74
N GLY A 476 -0.09 22.94 9.31
CA GLY A 476 -1.43 22.94 8.71
C GLY A 476 -1.54 22.23 7.36
N ALA A 477 -0.52 21.49 6.90
CA ALA A 477 -0.56 20.71 5.68
C ALA A 477 -0.32 19.22 5.96
N ALA A 478 -1.01 18.35 5.21
CA ALA A 478 -0.65 16.94 5.17
C ALA A 478 0.72 16.77 4.51
N GLN A 479 1.54 15.87 5.06
CA GLN A 479 2.83 15.47 4.49
C GLN A 479 2.65 15.09 3.01
N GLU A 480 3.58 15.55 2.18
CA GLU A 480 3.57 15.30 0.74
C GLU A 480 4.96 14.88 0.29
N TYR A 481 5.01 13.80 -0.48
CA TYR A 481 6.25 13.28 -1.05
C TYR A 481 6.28 13.54 -2.54
N SER A 482 7.44 13.90 -3.06
CA SER A 482 7.69 13.97 -4.50
C SER A 482 8.99 13.25 -4.85
N THR A 483 9.10 12.77 -6.08
CA THR A 483 10.25 11.99 -6.56
C THR A 483 10.54 12.32 -8.01
N TRP A 484 11.81 12.22 -8.43
CA TRP A 484 12.18 12.32 -9.84
C TRP A 484 11.88 11.04 -10.60
N SER A 485 12.31 9.90 -10.06
CA SER A 485 12.08 8.60 -10.70
C SER A 485 10.63 8.20 -10.56
N GLU A 486 9.95 8.04 -11.69
CA GLU A 486 8.58 7.50 -11.75
C GLU A 486 8.50 6.08 -11.18
N LEU A 487 9.61 5.34 -11.20
CA LEU A 487 9.70 4.02 -10.58
C LEU A 487 9.55 4.06 -9.06
N ALA A 488 9.84 5.21 -8.43
CA ALA A 488 9.79 5.38 -6.98
C ALA A 488 8.50 6.07 -6.48
N ILE A 489 7.48 6.19 -7.33
CA ILE A 489 6.22 6.88 -7.01
C ILE A 489 5.45 6.22 -5.85
N LEU A 490 5.70 4.93 -5.61
CA LEU A 490 5.14 4.15 -4.51
C LEU A 490 5.99 4.14 -3.25
N GLY A 491 7.02 4.97 -3.15
CA GLY A 491 7.94 4.90 -2.02
C GLY A 491 8.96 3.76 -2.18
N ASN A 492 9.33 3.14 -1.05
CA ASN A 492 10.49 2.25 -0.99
C ASN A 492 11.76 2.90 -1.57
N TRP A 493 11.99 4.17 -1.23
CA TRP A 493 13.01 5.00 -1.86
C TRP A 493 14.44 4.53 -1.62
N ARG A 494 14.66 3.50 -0.79
CA ARG A 494 15.97 2.86 -0.56
C ARG A 494 16.21 1.65 -1.46
N ASP A 495 15.28 1.29 -2.33
CA ASP A 495 15.41 0.21 -3.30
C ASP A 495 15.95 0.76 -4.64
N PRO A 496 17.21 0.45 -5.00
CA PRO A 496 17.85 0.98 -6.20
C PRO A 496 17.27 0.50 -7.53
N ASP A 497 16.38 -0.49 -7.52
CA ASP A 497 15.65 -0.86 -8.73
C ASP A 497 14.62 0.18 -9.15
N ASN A 498 14.29 1.11 -8.25
CA ASN A 498 13.33 2.18 -8.49
C ASN A 498 14.01 3.51 -8.89
N TYR A 499 15.31 3.51 -9.19
CA TYR A 499 16.05 4.72 -9.55
C TYR A 499 16.18 4.87 -11.06
N GLY A 500 16.34 6.10 -11.55
CA GLY A 500 16.70 6.36 -12.94
C GLY A 500 18.19 6.16 -13.19
N ASN A 501 18.61 6.19 -14.46
CA ASN A 501 20.02 6.04 -14.84
C ASN A 501 20.75 7.40 -14.85
N LEU A 502 21.95 7.45 -14.24
CA LEU A 502 22.92 8.51 -14.50
C LEU A 502 23.79 8.11 -15.69
N ILE A 503 23.74 8.91 -16.75
CA ILE A 503 24.51 8.66 -17.97
C ILE A 503 25.61 9.72 -18.05
N PHE A 504 26.86 9.31 -17.92
CA PHE A 504 27.99 10.20 -18.09
C PHE A 504 28.30 10.36 -19.58
N LYS A 505 28.24 11.60 -20.08
CA LYS A 505 28.67 11.97 -21.41
C LYS A 505 30.10 12.50 -21.31
N ASP A 506 31.00 11.83 -22.03
CA ASP A 506 32.40 12.25 -22.18
C ASP A 506 32.51 13.56 -22.96
#